data_AF-A0A540MFL0-F1
#
_entry.id   AF-A0A540MFL0-F1
#
_cell.length_a   1.000
_cell.length_b   1.000
_cell.length_c   1.000
_cell.angle_alpha   90.00
_cell.angle_beta   90.00
_cell.angle_gamma   90.00
#
_symmetry.space_group_name_H-M   'P 1'
#
loop_
_entity.id
_entity.type
_entity.pdbx_description
1 polymer ?
#
loop_
_entity_poly.entity_id
_entity_poly.type
_entity_poly.pdbx_seq_one_letter_code
_entity_poly.pdbx_strand_id
1 'polypeptide(L)'
;MDYFINVKSIKINQKVGALNTSLLAIDNEGYGGMKISMVNPYTVLETSIYNAMVNTFVKEVANIPKVKPITPFGACFNLKNIDVTKVGLAVP
;
A
#
# COMPACT_ATOMS: atom_id res chain seq x y z
N MET A 1 24.09 -0.26 6.43
CA MET A 1 23.83 -1.31 5.43
C MET A 1 22.36 -1.29 5.11
N ASP A 2 22.02 -1.24 3.83
CA ASP A 2 20.63 -1.26 3.38
C ASP A 2 20.35 -2.60 2.68
N TYR A 3 19.17 -3.15 2.89
CA TYR A 3 18.72 -4.41 2.28
C TYR A 3 17.62 -4.12 1.27
N PHE A 4 17.80 -4.59 0.03
CA PHE A 4 16.86 -4.37 -1.06
C PHE A 4 16.27 -5.69 -1.55
N ILE A 5 15.00 -5.64 -1.91
CA ILE A 5 14.30 -6.72 -2.59
C ILE A 5 13.75 -6.21 -3.92
N ASN A 6 13.82 -7.07 -4.95
CA ASN A 6 13.29 -6.76 -6.27
C ASN A 6 11.80 -7.10 -6.32
N VAL A 7 10.96 -6.09 -6.07
CA VAL A 7 9.49 -6.22 -6.12
C VAL A 7 9.03 -6.08 -7.56
N LYS A 8 8.36 -7.11 -8.09
CA LYS A 8 7.86 -7.09 -9.48
C LYS A 8 6.46 -6.49 -9.63
N SER A 9 5.62 -6.65 -8.62
CA SER A 9 4.23 -6.17 -8.64
C SER A 9 3.67 -6.03 -7.23
N ILE A 10 2.76 -5.08 -7.04
CA ILE A 10 1.95 -4.93 -5.83
C ILE A 10 0.49 -5.25 -6.23
N LYS A 11 -0.17 -6.10 -5.45
CA LYS A 11 -1.56 -6.54 -5.72
C LYS A 11 -2.43 -6.29 -4.49
N ILE A 12 -3.66 -5.83 -4.71
CA ILE A 12 -4.70 -5.67 -3.67
C ILE A 12 -5.87 -6.52 -4.10
N ASN A 13 -6.30 -7.47 -3.27
CA ASN A 13 -7.31 -8.48 -3.64
C ASN A 13 -7.05 -9.09 -5.04
N GLN A 14 -5.80 -9.53 -5.28
CA GLN A 14 -5.32 -10.11 -6.54
C GLN A 14 -5.32 -9.17 -7.76
N LYS A 15 -5.81 -7.93 -7.64
CA LYS A 15 -5.81 -6.94 -8.71
C LYS A 15 -4.50 -6.15 -8.70
N VAL A 16 -3.90 -6.01 -9.88
CA VAL A 16 -2.76 -5.11 -10.09
C VAL A 16 -3.34 -3.71 -10.26
N GLY A 17 -3.04 -2.80 -9.34
CA GLY A 17 -3.43 -1.39 -9.47
C GLY A 17 -2.78 -0.75 -10.71
N ALA A 18 -3.25 0.44 -11.10
CA ALA A 18 -2.62 1.24 -12.16
C ALA A 18 -1.27 1.80 -11.67
N LEU A 19 -0.27 0.94 -11.55
CA LEU A 19 1.06 1.23 -11.06
C LEU A 19 2.06 1.09 -12.21
N ASN A 20 2.91 2.09 -12.40
CA ASN A 20 4.07 1.96 -13.28
C ASN A 20 5.08 1.03 -12.58
N THR A 21 5.13 -0.22 -13.02
CA THR A 21 6.02 -1.25 -12.45
C THR A 21 7.50 -0.92 -12.61
N SER A 22 7.86 -0.02 -13.53
CA SER A 22 9.24 0.46 -13.69
C SER A 22 9.76 1.17 -12.43
N LEU A 23 8.88 1.79 -11.64
CA LEU A 23 9.25 2.43 -10.36
C LEU A 23 9.59 1.41 -9.26
N LEU A 24 9.21 0.14 -9.43
CA LEU A 24 9.52 -0.93 -8.49
C LEU A 24 10.85 -1.62 -8.80
N ALA A 25 11.37 -1.45 -10.02
CA ALA A 25 12.64 -2.01 -10.44
C ALA A 25 13.80 -1.21 -9.81
N ILE A 26 14.92 -1.88 -9.62
CA ILE A 26 16.20 -1.22 -9.31
C ILE A 26 16.83 -0.86 -10.65
N ASP A 27 17.17 0.41 -10.84
CA ASP A 27 17.87 0.88 -12.03
C ASP A 27 19.39 0.61 -11.93
N ASN A 28 20.09 0.92 -13.02
CA ASN A 28 21.54 0.69 -13.11
C ASN A 28 22.36 1.58 -12.18
N GLU A 29 21.76 2.64 -11.63
CA GLU A 29 22.37 3.55 -10.66
C GLU A 29 22.09 3.13 -9.21
N GLY A 30 21.28 2.08 -9.02
CA GLY A 30 20.87 1.56 -7.71
C GLY A 30 19.70 2.31 -7.10
N TYR A 31 19.03 3.19 -7.84
CA TYR A 31 17.79 3.85 -7.42
C TYR A 31 16.58 2.97 -7.73
N GLY A 32 15.52 3.13 -6.94
CA GLY A 32 14.33 2.30 -7.01
C GLY A 32 14.44 1.04 -6.15
N GLY A 33 13.71 -0.01 -6.54
CA GLY A 33 13.53 -1.19 -5.70
C GLY A 33 12.74 -0.91 -4.41
N MET A 34 12.70 -1.91 -3.54
CA MET A 34 12.09 -1.75 -2.21
C MET A 34 13.12 -2.06 -1.14
N LYS A 35 13.39 -1.07 -0.28
CA LYS A 35 14.26 -1.22 0.87
C LYS A 35 13.52 -1.78 2.07
N ILE A 36 14.11 -2.75 2.75
CA ILE A 36 13.69 -3.19 4.08
C ILE A 36 14.29 -2.24 5.11
N SER A 37 13.45 -1.62 5.93
CA SER A 37 13.85 -0.67 6.96
C SER A 37 13.26 -1.08 8.30
N MET A 38 14.09 -1.05 9.36
CA MET A 38 13.63 -1.17 10.75
C MET A 38 13.50 0.19 11.44
N VAL A 39 13.93 1.28 10.79
CA VAL A 39 13.90 2.64 11.34
C VAL A 39 12.58 3.34 11.01
N ASN A 40 12.02 3.05 9.82
CA ASN A 40 10.70 3.55 9.44
C ASN A 40 9.60 2.62 9.98
N PRO A 41 8.69 3.10 10.85
CA PRO A 41 7.66 2.27 11.46
C PRO A 41 6.54 1.86 10.48
N TYR A 42 6.47 2.52 9.33
CA TYR A 42 5.48 2.27 8.28
C TYR A 42 6.18 2.19 6.92
N THR A 43 5.53 1.50 5.98
CA THR A 43 5.97 1.49 4.59
C THR A 43 5.88 2.89 4.01
N VAL A 44 7.01 3.39 3.51
CA VAL A 44 7.09 4.64 2.76
C VAL A 44 7.12 4.31 1.27
N LEU A 45 6.24 4.95 0.51
CA LEU A 45 6.11 4.75 -0.93
C LEU A 45 6.32 6.09 -1.64
N GLU A 46 6.89 6.05 -2.85
CA GLU A 46 6.87 7.19 -3.76
C GLU A 46 5.41 7.60 -4.02
N THR A 47 5.16 8.90 -4.15
CA THR A 47 3.82 9.50 -4.19
C THR A 47 2.90 8.87 -5.25
N SER A 48 3.40 8.59 -6.46
CA SER A 48 2.59 7.95 -7.50
C SER A 48 2.21 6.51 -7.13
N ILE A 49 3.14 5.75 -6.52
CA ILE A 49 2.89 4.40 -6.01
C ILE A 49 1.87 4.42 -4.87
N TYR A 50 2.05 5.34 -3.92
CA TYR A 50 1.14 5.53 -2.79
C TYR A 50 -0.28 5.83 -3.27
N ASN A 51 -0.44 6.80 -4.17
CA ASN A 51 -1.75 7.20 -4.70
C ASN A 51 -2.42 6.05 -5.47
N ALA A 52 -1.68 5.31 -6.30
CA ALA A 52 -2.21 4.16 -7.03
C ALA A 52 -2.67 3.04 -6.08
N MET A 53 -1.90 2.77 -5.03
CA MET A 53 -2.22 1.76 -4.02
C MET A 53 -3.45 2.15 -3.21
N VAL A 54 -3.48 3.37 -2.67
CA VAL A 54 -4.61 3.88 -1.88
C VAL A 54 -5.89 3.94 -2.71
N ASN A 55 -5.83 4.40 -3.96
CA ASN A 55 -6.99 4.46 -4.82
C ASN A 55 -7.54 3.06 -5.14
N THR A 56 -6.66 2.09 -5.38
CA THR A 56 -7.08 0.70 -5.60
C THR A 56 -7.70 0.12 -4.33
N PHE A 57 -7.08 0.34 -3.16
CA PHE A 57 -7.60 -0.12 -1.88
C PHE A 57 -9.00 0.42 -1.60
N VAL A 58 -9.19 1.74 -1.70
CA VAL A 58 -10.48 2.41 -1.45
C VAL A 58 -11.57 1.90 -2.37
N LYS A 59 -11.25 1.52 -3.62
CA LYS A 59 -12.21 0.91 -4.54
C LYS A 59 -12.63 -0.49 -4.12
N GLU A 60 -11.71 -1.29 -3.58
CA GLU A 60 -12.03 -2.64 -3.10
C GLU A 60 -12.87 -2.62 -1.81
N VAL A 61 -12.77 -1.56 -1.01
CA VAL A 61 -13.61 -1.34 0.19
C VAL A 61 -14.68 -0.25 -0.02
N ALA A 62 -15.22 -0.11 -1.23
CA ALA A 62 -16.12 1.00 -1.57
C ALA A 62 -17.40 1.10 -0.70
N ASN A 63 -17.81 0.00 -0.07
CA ASN A 63 -18.92 -0.05 0.88
C ASN A 63 -18.56 0.46 2.28
N ILE A 64 -17.28 0.65 2.59
CA ILE A 64 -16.80 1.11 3.91
C ILE A 64 -16.50 2.62 3.82
N PRO A 65 -17.23 3.48 4.55
CA PRO A 65 -17.00 4.92 4.50
C PRO A 65 -15.61 5.30 4.99
N LYS A 66 -14.89 6.10 4.19
CA LYS A 66 -13.68 6.78 4.66
C LYS A 66 -14.03 7.76 5.77
N VAL A 67 -13.19 7.82 6.79
CA VAL A 67 -13.25 8.85 7.84
C VAL A 67 -12.14 9.88 7.65
N LYS A 68 -12.16 10.93 8.48
CA LYS A 68 -11.12 11.96 8.49
C LYS A 68 -9.73 11.29 8.61
N PRO A 69 -8.79 11.58 7.71
CA PRO A 69 -7.43 11.07 7.81
C PRO A 69 -6.75 11.50 9.10
N ILE A 70 -5.90 10.63 9.65
CA ILE A 70 -5.12 10.89 10.86
C ILE A 70 -3.65 10.74 10.49
N THR A 71 -2.87 11.81 10.67
CA THR A 71 -1.44 11.83 10.37
C THR A 71 -0.71 10.64 11.02
N PRO A 72 0.16 9.91 10.30
CA PRO A 72 0.67 10.20 8.95
C PRO A 72 -0.15 9.59 7.79
N PHE A 73 -1.34 9.05 8.03
CA PHE A 73 -2.11 8.29 7.04
C PHE A 73 -3.10 9.14 6.23
N GLY A 74 -3.21 8.87 4.93
CA GLY A 74 -4.16 9.55 4.02
C GLY A 74 -5.48 8.80 3.78
N ALA A 75 -5.60 7.55 4.24
CA ALA A 75 -6.83 6.76 4.16
C ALA A 75 -7.10 6.06 5.50
N CYS A 76 -8.21 6.42 6.14
CA CYS A 76 -8.63 5.90 7.43
C CYS A 76 -10.09 5.43 7.36
N PHE A 77 -10.41 4.39 8.12
CA PHE A 77 -11.73 3.77 8.17
C PHE A 77 -12.13 3.48 9.63
N ASN A 78 -13.42 3.45 9.91
CA ASN A 78 -13.92 3.08 11.23
C ASN A 78 -14.11 1.55 11.30
N LEU A 79 -13.45 0.90 12.27
CA LEU A 79 -13.54 -0.54 12.48
C LEU A 79 -14.99 -1.04 12.69
N LYS A 80 -15.88 -0.19 13.22
CA LYS A 80 -17.30 -0.54 13.41
C LYS A 80 -18.05 -0.79 12.10
N ASN A 81 -17.52 -0.30 10.98
CA ASN A 81 -18.12 -0.41 9.65
C ASN A 81 -17.48 -1.52 8.81
N ILE A 82 -16.62 -2.35 9.41
CA ILE A 82 -15.88 -3.41 8.73
C ILE A 82 -16.33 -4.75 9.32
N ASP A 83 -16.72 -5.68 8.47
CA ASP A 83 -17.14 -7.02 8.91
C ASP A 83 -15.96 -7.78 9.54
N VAL A 84 -16.25 -8.60 10.55
CA VAL A 84 -15.26 -9.44 11.22
C VAL A 84 -15.50 -10.89 10.84
N THR A 85 -14.46 -11.52 10.31
CA THR A 85 -14.42 -12.95 10.00
C THR A 85 -13.71 -13.73 11.11
N LYS A 86 -13.73 -15.07 11.04
CA LYS A 86 -12.96 -15.92 11.97
C LYS A 86 -11.44 -15.67 11.96
N VAL A 87 -10.92 -15.04 10.90
CA VAL A 87 -9.47 -14.78 10.71
C VAL A 87 -9.11 -13.29 10.78
N GLY A 88 -10.07 -12.41 11.09
CA GLY A 88 -9.84 -10.97 11.21
C GLY A 88 -10.83 -10.13 10.40
N LEU A 89 -10.51 -8.84 10.23
CA LEU A 89 -11.33 -7.91 9.46
C LEU A 89 -11.47 -8.35 8.00
N ALA A 90 -12.67 -8.23 7.45
CA ALA A 90 -12.96 -8.49 6.05
C ALA A 90 -12.46 -7.34 5.17
N VAL A 91 -11.14 -7.30 4.96
CA VAL A 91 -10.47 -6.31 4.11
C VAL A 91 -9.66 -7.00 3.01
N PRO A 92 -9.48 -6.35 1.84
CA PRO A 92 -8.69 -6.79 0.69
C PRO A 92 -7.25 -7.23 0.96
#